data_AF-A0A3Q0T112-F1
#
_entry.id   AF-A0A3Q0T112-F1
#
_cell.length_a   1.000
_cell.length_b   1.000
_cell.length_c   1.000
_cell.angle_alpha   90.00
_cell.angle_beta   90.00
_cell.angle_gamma   90.00
#
_symmetry.space_group_name_H-M   'P 1'
#
loop_
_entity.id
_entity.type
_entity.pdbx_description
1 polymer ?
#
loop_
_entity_poly.entity_id
_entity_poly.type
_entity_poly.pdbx_seq_one_letter_code
_entity_poly.pdbx_strand_id
1 'polypeptide(L)'
;ALRRLNLPDVTADDFSKVSLNQFKWIHWEGRNAEEQVKMIQQVQMYNSTLPQQHRITISVEIEKTRELLYQLFPHGDVVFVSKDVARHFGFESGEAALKGLYSRVKQGAILICAWAEKGADALGPDGMIIHSDAFPPENLVDTLGAGDTFNAAVIYTLSNGGSLQNALTFGCKVAGRKCGFHGYDSIREIFTDEQPKS
;
A
#
# COMPACT_ATOMS: atom_id res chain seq x y z
N ALA A 1 19.97 -0.12 20.20
CA ALA A 1 18.93 0.92 20.35
C ALA A 1 19.35 2.16 19.55
N LEU A 2 19.02 2.21 18.27
CA LEU A 2 19.09 3.46 17.50
C LEU A 2 17.92 4.32 17.98
N ARG A 3 18.21 5.42 18.69
CA ARG A 3 17.23 6.48 18.93
C ARG A 3 16.66 6.85 17.56
N ARG A 4 15.35 6.69 17.34
CA ARG A 4 14.66 7.42 16.26
C ARG A 4 15.03 8.88 16.48
N LEU A 5 15.81 9.45 15.59
CA LEU A 5 16.00 10.89 15.54
C LEU A 5 14.60 11.46 15.33
N ASN A 6 14.05 12.19 16.30
CA ASN A 6 12.81 12.94 16.16
C ASN A 6 13.03 14.09 15.17
N LEU A 7 13.29 13.76 13.92
CA LEU A 7 13.28 14.72 12.83
C LEU A 7 11.82 15.11 12.58
N PRO A 8 11.55 16.40 12.27
CA PRO A 8 10.21 16.82 11.88
C PRO A 8 9.78 16.04 10.63
N ASP A 9 8.52 15.58 10.62
CA ASP A 9 7.92 15.00 9.41
C ASP A 9 7.79 16.09 8.32
N VAL A 10 7.72 15.66 7.05
CA VAL A 10 7.57 16.55 5.88
C VAL A 10 6.26 17.34 5.99
N THR A 11 6.28 18.63 5.63
CA THR A 11 5.10 19.51 5.64
C THR A 11 4.48 19.69 4.26
N ALA A 12 3.26 20.19 4.20
CA ALA A 12 2.59 20.54 2.93
C ALA A 12 3.37 21.64 2.15
N ASP A 13 4.06 22.53 2.86
CA ASP A 13 4.91 23.56 2.27
C ASP A 13 6.16 22.95 1.63
N ASP A 14 6.74 21.92 2.24
CA ASP A 14 7.86 21.18 1.65
C ASP A 14 7.41 20.41 0.40
N PHE A 15 6.25 19.74 0.49
CA PHE A 15 5.68 19.01 -0.64
C PHE A 15 5.31 19.92 -1.82
N SER A 16 4.92 21.17 -1.57
CA SER A 16 4.58 22.13 -2.64
C SER A 16 5.73 22.42 -3.61
N LYS A 17 6.97 22.11 -3.20
CA LYS A 17 8.19 22.27 -4.01
C LYS A 17 8.41 21.10 -4.97
N VAL A 18 7.64 20.02 -4.85
CA VAL A 18 7.75 18.82 -5.70
C VAL A 18 7.12 19.08 -7.06
N SER A 19 7.84 18.75 -8.14
CA SER A 19 7.32 18.81 -9.51
C SER A 19 6.45 17.58 -9.81
N LEU A 20 5.13 17.72 -9.66
CA LEU A 20 4.18 16.60 -9.78
C LEU A 20 4.16 15.93 -11.16
N ASN A 21 4.50 16.65 -12.23
CA ASN A 21 4.53 16.11 -13.60
C ASN A 21 5.51 14.96 -13.84
N GLN A 22 6.42 14.69 -12.88
CA GLN A 22 7.39 13.60 -12.96
C GLN A 22 6.83 12.25 -12.48
N PHE A 23 5.64 12.25 -11.86
CA PHE A 23 5.10 11.08 -11.19
C PHE A 23 3.79 10.63 -11.83
N LYS A 24 3.62 9.31 -11.98
CA LYS A 24 2.32 8.68 -12.31
C LYS A 24 1.61 8.12 -11.07
N TRP A 25 2.34 7.95 -9.97
CA TRP A 25 1.85 7.38 -8.72
C TRP A 25 2.59 8.01 -7.54
N ILE A 26 1.88 8.38 -6.48
CA ILE A 26 2.49 8.84 -5.22
C ILE A 26 1.87 8.05 -4.05
N HIS A 27 2.74 7.52 -3.19
CA HIS A 27 2.36 6.73 -2.02
C HIS A 27 2.69 7.49 -0.72
N TRP A 28 1.78 7.47 0.25
CA TRP A 28 1.99 8.03 1.58
C TRP A 28 1.90 6.96 2.67
N GLU A 29 2.98 6.78 3.44
CA GLU A 29 2.94 6.16 4.76
C GLU A 29 2.26 7.12 5.74
N GLY A 30 1.16 6.71 6.38
CA GLY A 30 0.42 7.57 7.32
C GLY A 30 1.22 7.93 8.56
N ARG A 31 1.55 9.23 8.75
CA ARG A 31 2.38 9.72 9.87
C ARG A 31 1.84 10.99 10.52
N ASN A 32 1.89 12.10 9.79
CA ASN A 32 1.40 13.42 10.17
C ASN A 32 0.17 13.77 9.33
N ALA A 33 -0.93 13.07 9.61
CA ALA A 33 -2.09 13.02 8.71
C ALA A 33 -2.68 14.39 8.33
N GLU A 34 -2.69 15.38 9.22
CA GLU A 34 -3.18 16.73 8.90
C GLU A 34 -2.39 17.40 7.76
N GLU A 35 -1.06 17.26 7.78
CA GLU A 35 -0.19 17.77 6.72
C GLU A 35 -0.31 16.90 5.46
N GLN A 36 -0.37 15.57 5.61
CA GLN A 36 -0.49 14.65 4.48
C GLN A 36 -1.82 14.83 3.72
N VAL A 37 -2.91 15.14 4.41
CA VAL A 37 -4.18 15.49 3.75
C VAL A 37 -4.00 16.71 2.85
N LYS A 38 -3.31 17.76 3.31
CA LYS A 38 -3.00 18.94 2.49
C LYS A 38 -2.12 18.59 1.28
N MET A 39 -1.13 17.72 1.45
CA MET A 39 -0.29 17.24 0.34
C MET A 39 -1.13 16.49 -0.71
N ILE A 40 -2.01 15.59 -0.27
CA ILE A 40 -2.87 14.84 -1.17
C ILE A 40 -3.86 15.78 -1.89
N GLN A 41 -4.38 16.79 -1.21
CA GLN A 41 -5.22 17.82 -1.84
C GLN A 41 -4.46 18.58 -2.94
N GLN A 42 -3.16 18.86 -2.78
CA GLN A 42 -2.35 19.46 -3.86
C GLN A 42 -2.30 18.55 -5.09
N VAL A 43 -2.14 17.23 -4.90
CA VAL A 43 -2.18 16.25 -6.00
C VAL A 43 -3.57 16.15 -6.62
N GLN A 44 -4.63 16.18 -5.83
CA GLN A 44 -6.00 16.18 -6.32
C GLN A 44 -6.32 17.43 -7.16
N MET A 45 -5.88 18.62 -6.70
CA MET A 45 -6.00 19.86 -7.45
C MET A 45 -5.23 19.77 -8.78
N TYR A 46 -4.01 19.25 -8.77
CA TYR A 46 -3.23 19.03 -9.99
C TYR A 46 -3.93 18.06 -10.95
N ASN A 47 -4.41 16.91 -10.45
CA ASN A 47 -5.18 15.93 -11.22
C ASN A 47 -6.45 16.50 -11.85
N SER A 48 -7.09 17.50 -11.22
CA SER A 48 -8.29 18.15 -11.78
C SER A 48 -8.01 18.93 -13.07
N THR A 49 -6.76 19.32 -13.30
CA THR A 49 -6.30 20.00 -14.53
C THR A 49 -5.91 19.03 -15.65
N LEU A 50 -5.84 17.73 -15.35
CA LEU A 50 -5.35 16.70 -16.27
C LEU A 50 -6.47 15.81 -16.82
N PRO A 51 -6.32 15.33 -18.08
CA PRO A 51 -7.10 14.22 -18.60
C PRO A 51 -6.95 12.97 -17.71
N GLN A 52 -7.99 12.15 -17.63
CA GLN A 52 -8.04 10.98 -16.73
C GLN A 52 -6.81 10.07 -16.86
N GLN A 53 -6.35 9.81 -18.09
CA GLN A 53 -5.21 8.93 -18.37
C GLN A 53 -3.84 9.49 -17.91
N HIS A 54 -3.76 10.77 -17.57
CA HIS A 54 -2.54 11.42 -17.09
C HIS A 54 -2.57 11.73 -15.59
N ARG A 55 -3.69 11.44 -14.91
CA ARG A 55 -3.82 11.69 -13.47
C ARG A 55 -2.86 10.81 -12.68
N ILE A 56 -2.32 11.37 -11.61
CA ILE A 56 -1.48 10.67 -10.65
C ILE A 56 -2.36 9.80 -9.76
N THR A 57 -2.07 8.50 -9.70
CA THR A 57 -2.71 7.60 -8.74
C THR A 57 -2.17 7.85 -7.34
N ILE A 58 -3.07 7.95 -6.36
CA ILE A 58 -2.74 8.18 -4.95
C ILE A 58 -2.92 6.86 -4.20
N SER A 59 -1.90 6.41 -3.49
CA SER A 59 -2.07 5.37 -2.48
C SER A 59 -1.67 5.83 -1.08
N VAL A 60 -2.36 5.30 -0.07
CA VAL A 60 -2.09 5.61 1.33
C VAL A 60 -1.98 4.32 2.13
N GLU A 61 -1.08 4.29 3.10
CA GLU A 61 -0.96 3.23 4.08
C GLU A 61 -1.35 3.72 5.47
N ILE A 62 -2.23 2.98 6.13
CA ILE A 62 -2.65 3.21 7.51
C ILE A 62 -2.19 2.00 8.32
N GLU A 63 -0.95 2.09 8.83
CA GLU A 63 -0.30 0.96 9.52
C GLU A 63 -0.37 1.07 11.04
N LYS A 64 -0.32 2.28 11.62
CA LYS A 64 -0.39 2.50 13.06
C LYS A 64 -1.82 2.69 13.56
N THR A 65 -2.09 2.18 14.76
CA THR A 65 -3.35 2.32 15.52
C THR A 65 -3.50 3.72 16.15
N ARG A 66 -3.35 4.76 15.33
CA ARG A 66 -3.48 6.17 15.75
C ARG A 66 -4.68 6.78 15.05
N GLU A 67 -5.70 7.18 15.81
CA GLU A 67 -6.98 7.66 15.25
C GLU A 67 -6.83 8.81 14.25
N LEU A 68 -5.86 9.71 14.49
CA LEU A 68 -5.55 10.80 13.57
C LEU A 68 -5.21 10.31 12.15
N LEU A 69 -4.68 9.11 11.97
CA LEU A 69 -4.34 8.57 10.64
C LEU A 69 -5.58 8.13 9.86
N TYR A 70 -6.70 7.85 10.53
CA TYR A 70 -7.91 7.36 9.87
C TYR A 70 -8.57 8.43 8.99
N GLN A 71 -8.21 9.70 9.16
CA GLN A 71 -8.61 10.74 8.21
C GLN A 71 -8.04 10.53 6.80
N LEU A 72 -7.05 9.64 6.61
CA LEU A 72 -6.45 9.34 5.30
C LEU A 72 -7.28 8.35 4.45
N PHE A 73 -8.17 7.57 5.06
CA PHE A 73 -9.03 6.60 4.35
C PHE A 73 -9.71 7.17 3.08
N PRO A 74 -10.34 8.35 3.11
CA PRO A 74 -11.07 8.88 1.94
C PRO A 74 -10.18 9.50 0.85
N HIS A 75 -8.84 9.46 0.98
CA HIS A 75 -7.96 10.20 0.06
C HIS A 75 -7.28 9.33 -1.01
N GLY A 76 -7.00 8.05 -0.71
CA GLY A 76 -6.34 7.13 -1.63
C GLY A 76 -7.25 6.54 -2.71
N ASP A 77 -6.74 6.39 -3.93
CA ASP A 77 -7.29 5.45 -4.94
C ASP A 77 -7.04 3.99 -4.54
N VAL A 78 -5.92 3.75 -3.85
CA VAL A 78 -5.59 2.46 -3.21
C VAL A 78 -5.24 2.71 -1.75
N VAL A 79 -5.92 2.03 -0.84
CA VAL A 79 -5.73 2.16 0.60
C VAL A 79 -5.23 0.84 1.16
N PHE A 80 -4.06 0.85 1.79
CA PHE A 80 -3.52 -0.27 2.55
C PHE A 80 -3.86 -0.07 4.03
N VAL A 81 -4.53 -1.05 4.63
CA VAL A 81 -4.80 -1.07 6.08
C VAL A 81 -4.11 -2.26 6.72
N SER A 82 -3.37 -2.03 7.79
CA SER A 82 -2.64 -3.12 8.47
C SER A 82 -3.57 -4.03 9.27
N LYS A 83 -3.11 -5.26 9.48
CA LYS A 83 -3.70 -6.24 10.42
C LYS A 83 -3.91 -5.64 11.82
N ASP A 84 -2.99 -4.81 12.29
CA ASP A 84 -3.07 -4.21 13.64
C ASP A 84 -4.16 -3.13 13.71
N VAL A 85 -4.30 -2.30 12.68
CA VAL A 85 -5.40 -1.33 12.58
C VAL A 85 -6.74 -2.06 12.46
N ALA A 86 -6.83 -3.08 11.61
CA ALA A 86 -8.04 -3.91 11.50
C ALA A 86 -8.46 -4.52 12.84
N ARG A 87 -7.51 -5.08 13.60
CA ARG A 87 -7.76 -5.62 14.95
C ARG A 87 -8.17 -4.55 15.95
N HIS A 88 -7.60 -3.35 15.86
CA HIS A 88 -7.99 -2.23 16.71
C HIS A 88 -9.45 -1.82 16.48
N PHE A 89 -9.99 -1.98 15.27
CA PHE A 89 -11.41 -1.81 14.97
C PHE A 89 -12.27 -3.04 15.33
N GLY A 90 -11.69 -4.10 15.88
CA GLY A 90 -12.41 -5.32 16.30
C GLY A 90 -12.59 -6.37 15.21
N PHE A 91 -11.86 -6.29 14.09
CA PHE A 91 -11.93 -7.29 13.03
C PHE A 91 -10.92 -8.43 13.22
N GLU A 92 -11.35 -9.67 12.95
CA GLU A 92 -10.55 -10.88 13.17
C GLU A 92 -9.95 -11.49 11.88
N SER A 93 -10.32 -10.95 10.72
CA SER A 93 -9.81 -11.34 9.40
C SER A 93 -9.68 -10.14 8.46
N GLY A 94 -8.86 -10.28 7.41
CA GLY A 94 -8.75 -9.28 6.35
C GLY A 94 -10.09 -9.04 5.67
N GLU A 95 -10.79 -10.10 5.26
CA GLU A 95 -12.16 -10.02 4.71
C GLU A 95 -13.13 -9.21 5.60
N ALA A 96 -13.17 -9.47 6.92
CA ALA A 96 -14.04 -8.73 7.83
C ALA A 96 -13.64 -7.25 7.93
N ALA A 97 -12.34 -6.96 7.95
CA ALA A 97 -11.82 -5.61 7.95
C ALA A 97 -12.19 -4.85 6.68
N LEU A 98 -12.09 -5.49 5.52
CA LEU A 98 -12.51 -4.90 4.25
C LEU A 98 -13.98 -4.52 4.29
N LYS A 99 -14.88 -5.45 4.64
CA LYS A 99 -16.33 -5.18 4.73
C LYS A 99 -16.65 -4.05 5.70
N GLY A 100 -15.99 -4.04 6.86
CA GLY A 100 -16.26 -3.06 7.92
C GLY A 100 -15.68 -1.67 7.68
N LEU A 101 -14.60 -1.56 6.88
CA LEU A 101 -13.89 -0.29 6.67
C LEU A 101 -14.12 0.31 5.28
N TYR A 102 -14.69 -0.42 4.33
CA TYR A 102 -14.85 0.07 2.95
C TYR A 102 -15.69 1.35 2.84
N SER A 103 -16.65 1.57 3.73
CA SER A 103 -17.44 2.81 3.76
C SER A 103 -16.61 4.07 4.09
N ARG A 104 -15.37 3.90 4.57
CA ARG A 104 -14.44 5.00 4.89
C ARG A 104 -13.59 5.42 3.69
N VAL A 105 -13.44 4.57 2.67
CA VAL A 105 -12.67 4.91 1.47
C VAL A 105 -13.52 5.71 0.48
N LYS A 106 -12.88 6.46 -0.42
CA LYS A 106 -13.63 7.19 -1.45
C LYS A 106 -14.28 6.25 -2.45
N GLN A 107 -15.34 6.74 -3.11
CA GLN A 107 -15.98 6.02 -4.20
C GLN A 107 -14.96 5.68 -5.30
N GLY A 108 -14.98 4.41 -5.75
CA GLY A 108 -14.07 3.94 -6.79
C GLY A 108 -12.72 3.42 -6.27
N ALA A 109 -12.42 3.56 -4.98
CA ALA A 109 -11.13 3.14 -4.42
C ALA A 109 -11.04 1.62 -4.21
N ILE A 110 -9.80 1.15 -4.05
CA ILE A 110 -9.46 -0.21 -3.66
C ILE A 110 -9.00 -0.17 -2.21
N LEU A 111 -9.53 -1.06 -1.37
CA LEU A 111 -9.06 -1.29 0.00
C LEU A 111 -8.35 -2.65 0.07
N ILE A 112 -7.16 -2.69 0.64
CA ILE A 112 -6.31 -3.88 0.73
C ILE A 112 -5.90 -4.10 2.19
N CYS A 113 -5.99 -5.33 2.65
CA CYS A 113 -5.55 -5.72 3.98
C CYS A 113 -4.68 -6.99 3.91
N ALA A 114 -3.39 -6.83 4.15
CA ALA A 114 -2.48 -7.96 4.32
C ALA A 114 -2.61 -8.53 5.74
N TRP A 115 -2.70 -9.85 5.85
CA TRP A 115 -2.94 -10.58 7.10
C TRP A 115 -1.80 -11.53 7.48
N ALA A 116 -0.57 -11.15 7.09
CA ALA A 116 0.67 -11.88 7.32
C ALA A 116 0.62 -13.31 6.75
N GLU A 117 0.74 -14.34 7.59
CA GLU A 117 0.78 -15.75 7.19
C GLU A 117 -0.49 -16.24 6.48
N LYS A 118 -1.60 -15.52 6.64
CA LYS A 118 -2.87 -15.82 5.95
C LYS A 118 -2.97 -15.17 4.57
N GLY A 119 -1.93 -14.49 4.10
CA GLY A 119 -1.95 -13.81 2.81
C GLY A 119 -2.56 -12.42 2.89
N ALA A 120 -3.33 -12.04 1.88
CA ALA A 120 -3.95 -10.72 1.79
C ALA A 120 -5.30 -10.77 1.09
N ASP A 121 -6.17 -9.83 1.46
CA ASP A 121 -7.48 -9.63 0.88
C ASP A 121 -7.55 -8.23 0.25
N ALA A 122 -8.35 -8.07 -0.81
CA ALA A 122 -8.68 -6.77 -1.38
C ALA A 122 -10.18 -6.66 -1.74
N LEU A 123 -10.73 -5.46 -1.62
CA LEU A 123 -12.08 -5.11 -2.02
C LEU A 123 -12.02 -3.91 -2.96
N GLY A 124 -12.52 -4.09 -4.18
CA GLY A 124 -12.59 -3.07 -5.22
C GLY A 124 -13.98 -2.48 -5.40
N PRO A 125 -14.14 -1.55 -6.36
CA PRO A 125 -15.41 -0.87 -6.63
C PRO A 125 -16.50 -1.76 -7.22
N ASP A 126 -16.17 -2.97 -7.67
CA ASP A 126 -17.12 -3.99 -8.08
C ASP A 126 -17.82 -4.68 -6.90
N GLY A 127 -17.37 -4.40 -5.66
CA GLY A 127 -17.93 -4.97 -4.44
C GLY A 127 -17.51 -6.42 -4.18
N MET A 128 -16.61 -6.97 -5.00
CA MET A 128 -16.11 -8.34 -4.85
C MET A 128 -14.85 -8.34 -3.99
N ILE A 129 -14.83 -9.21 -2.98
CA ILE A 129 -13.61 -9.49 -2.22
C ILE A 129 -12.82 -10.54 -2.96
N ILE A 130 -11.53 -10.26 -3.12
CA ILE A 130 -10.56 -11.21 -3.65
C ILE A 130 -9.48 -11.51 -2.63
N HIS A 131 -8.88 -12.68 -2.76
CA HIS A 131 -7.91 -13.22 -1.83
C HIS A 131 -6.66 -13.71 -2.56
N SER A 132 -5.51 -13.63 -1.89
CA SER A 132 -4.34 -14.42 -2.21
C SER A 132 -3.74 -14.98 -0.94
N ASP A 133 -3.48 -16.29 -0.93
CA ASP A 133 -2.68 -16.93 0.11
C ASP A 133 -1.29 -16.28 0.22
N ALA A 134 -0.66 -16.44 1.38
CA ALA A 134 0.76 -16.15 1.55
C ALA A 134 1.60 -17.23 0.84
N PHE A 135 2.82 -16.85 0.44
CA PHE A 135 3.81 -17.75 -0.14
C PHE A 135 5.03 -17.85 0.78
N PRO A 136 4.92 -18.50 1.94
CA PRO A 136 6.00 -18.54 2.92
C PRO A 136 7.25 -19.21 2.34
N PRO A 137 8.46 -18.76 2.71
CA PRO A 137 9.68 -19.42 2.32
C PRO A 137 9.82 -20.75 3.08
N GLU A 138 10.67 -21.66 2.59
CA GLU A 138 10.97 -22.91 3.31
C GLU A 138 11.53 -22.63 4.72
N ASN A 139 12.40 -21.61 4.82
CA ASN A 139 12.98 -21.16 6.08
C ASN A 139 12.65 -19.69 6.29
N LEU A 140 11.98 -19.39 7.40
CA LEU A 140 11.69 -18.02 7.82
C LEU A 140 12.93 -17.40 8.47
N VAL A 141 13.51 -16.39 7.83
CA VAL A 141 14.77 -15.76 8.25
C VAL A 141 14.56 -14.35 8.77
N ASP A 142 13.83 -13.51 8.03
CA ASP A 142 13.66 -12.09 8.38
C ASP A 142 12.35 -11.51 7.84
N THR A 143 11.42 -11.15 8.72
CA THR A 143 10.12 -10.54 8.35
C THR A 143 10.13 -9.02 8.26
N LEU A 144 11.23 -8.35 8.64
CA LEU A 144 11.30 -6.89 8.66
C LEU A 144 11.09 -6.30 7.26
N GLY A 145 10.11 -5.42 7.08
CA GLY A 145 9.82 -4.83 5.77
C GLY A 145 9.10 -5.75 4.78
N ALA A 146 8.57 -6.90 5.23
CA ALA A 146 7.72 -7.74 4.38
C ALA A 146 6.42 -7.04 3.98
N GLY A 147 5.84 -6.23 4.88
CA GLY A 147 4.70 -5.36 4.58
C GLY A 147 5.02 -4.30 3.52
N ASP A 148 6.14 -3.59 3.68
CA ASP A 148 6.60 -2.60 2.69
C ASP A 148 6.85 -3.25 1.33
N THR A 149 7.42 -4.46 1.33
CA THR A 149 7.65 -5.26 0.12
C THR A 149 6.33 -5.62 -0.56
N PHE A 150 5.32 -6.03 0.21
CA PHE A 150 3.99 -6.31 -0.30
C PHE A 150 3.36 -5.06 -0.92
N ASN A 151 3.35 -3.92 -0.21
CA ASN A 151 2.79 -2.66 -0.68
C ASN A 151 3.45 -2.22 -1.99
N ALA A 152 4.79 -2.25 -2.04
CA ALA A 152 5.56 -1.87 -3.23
C ALA A 152 5.28 -2.77 -4.43
N ALA A 153 5.17 -4.09 -4.23
CA ALA A 153 4.87 -5.04 -5.29
C ALA A 153 3.44 -4.90 -5.82
N VAL A 154 2.46 -4.62 -4.96
CA VAL A 154 1.08 -4.31 -5.36
C VAL A 154 1.05 -3.01 -6.19
N ILE A 155 1.69 -1.94 -5.69
CA ILE A 155 1.79 -0.66 -6.41
C ILE A 155 2.46 -0.86 -7.77
N TYR A 156 3.56 -1.60 -7.83
CA TYR A 156 4.26 -1.91 -9.07
C TYR A 156 3.33 -2.57 -10.08
N THR A 157 2.64 -3.65 -9.72
CA THR A 157 1.78 -4.38 -10.65
C THR A 157 0.60 -3.54 -11.13
N LEU A 158 -0.09 -2.83 -10.22
CA LEU A 158 -1.20 -1.95 -10.59
C LEU A 158 -0.73 -0.79 -11.49
N SER A 159 0.41 -0.17 -11.17
CA SER A 159 0.95 0.95 -11.96
C SER A 159 1.39 0.56 -13.38
N ASN A 160 1.53 -0.74 -13.65
CA ASN A 160 1.85 -1.31 -14.96
C ASN A 160 0.63 -1.95 -15.64
N GLY A 161 -0.58 -1.67 -15.16
CA GLY A 161 -1.83 -2.15 -15.77
C GLY A 161 -2.22 -3.58 -15.41
N GLY A 162 -1.57 -4.19 -14.42
CA GLY A 162 -1.98 -5.50 -13.90
C GLY A 162 -3.34 -5.45 -13.19
N SER A 163 -4.05 -6.56 -13.19
CA SER A 163 -5.32 -6.70 -12.45
C SER A 163 -5.10 -6.66 -10.94
N LEU A 164 -6.15 -6.34 -10.17
CA LEU A 164 -6.09 -6.35 -8.70
C LEU A 164 -5.71 -7.73 -8.15
N GLN A 165 -6.25 -8.81 -8.72
CA GLN A 165 -5.88 -10.18 -8.34
C GLN A 165 -4.40 -10.46 -8.59
N ASN A 166 -3.88 -10.08 -9.77
CA ASN A 166 -2.47 -10.28 -10.08
C ASN A 166 -1.56 -9.46 -9.15
N ALA A 167 -1.96 -8.22 -8.83
CA ALA A 167 -1.23 -7.38 -7.90
C ALA A 167 -1.18 -7.99 -6.50
N LEU A 168 -2.31 -8.49 -6.00
CA LEU A 168 -2.41 -9.13 -4.69
C LEU A 168 -1.55 -10.40 -4.60
N THR A 169 -1.66 -11.28 -5.59
CA THR A 169 -0.85 -12.51 -5.67
C THR A 169 0.63 -12.20 -5.81
N PHE A 170 1.01 -11.23 -6.64
CA PHE A 170 2.40 -10.84 -6.79
C PHE A 170 2.96 -10.24 -5.49
N GLY A 171 2.19 -9.39 -4.82
CA GLY A 171 2.54 -8.85 -3.50
C GLY A 171 2.84 -9.93 -2.48
N CYS A 172 1.94 -10.92 -2.34
CA CYS A 172 2.14 -12.04 -1.42
C CYS A 172 3.38 -12.88 -1.77
N LYS A 173 3.65 -13.11 -3.06
CA LYS A 173 4.85 -13.84 -3.52
C LYS A 173 6.14 -13.11 -3.17
N VAL A 174 6.22 -11.82 -3.45
CA VAL A 174 7.45 -11.03 -3.24
C VAL A 174 7.72 -10.87 -1.74
N ALA A 175 6.68 -10.56 -0.95
CA ALA A 175 6.80 -10.46 0.50
C ALA A 175 7.17 -11.80 1.16
N GLY A 176 6.54 -12.89 0.73
CA GLY A 176 6.87 -14.23 1.20
C GLY A 176 8.31 -14.63 0.91
N ARG A 177 8.81 -14.35 -0.31
CA ARG A 177 10.22 -14.56 -0.65
C ARG A 177 11.16 -13.70 0.18
N LYS A 178 10.85 -12.41 0.36
CA LYS A 178 11.63 -11.49 1.21
C LYS A 178 11.82 -12.03 2.62
N CYS A 179 10.82 -12.75 3.14
CA CYS A 179 10.91 -13.36 4.47
C CYS A 179 12.01 -14.44 4.60
N GLY A 180 12.56 -14.94 3.49
CA GLY A 180 13.56 -16.00 3.45
C GLY A 180 15.02 -15.56 3.51
N PHE A 181 15.32 -14.26 3.56
CA PHE A 181 16.68 -13.73 3.62
C PHE A 181 16.74 -12.35 4.27
N HIS A 182 17.93 -11.91 4.68
CA HIS A 182 18.14 -10.60 5.27
C HIS A 182 18.18 -9.48 4.22
N GLY A 183 17.54 -8.36 4.51
CA GLY A 183 17.57 -7.18 3.64
C GLY A 183 16.78 -7.37 2.34
N TYR A 184 17.23 -6.71 1.26
CA TYR A 184 16.51 -6.67 -0.03
C TYR A 184 17.35 -7.13 -1.23
N ASP A 185 18.67 -7.29 -1.08
CA ASP A 185 19.60 -7.47 -2.22
C ASP A 185 19.27 -8.72 -3.05
N SER A 186 18.84 -9.80 -2.39
CA SER A 186 18.49 -11.06 -3.05
C SER A 186 17.09 -11.06 -3.69
N ILE A 187 16.27 -10.01 -3.55
CA ILE A 187 14.96 -9.95 -4.24
C ILE A 187 15.16 -10.01 -5.75
N ARG A 188 16.11 -9.23 -6.29
CA ARG A 188 16.30 -9.07 -7.74
C ARG A 188 16.70 -10.36 -8.44
N GLU A 189 17.59 -11.12 -7.84
CA GLU A 189 18.18 -12.36 -8.41
C GLU A 189 17.12 -13.45 -8.61
N ILE A 190 16.01 -13.38 -7.87
CA ILE A 190 14.98 -14.42 -7.85
C ILE A 190 13.87 -14.14 -8.88
N PHE A 191 13.71 -12.90 -9.36
CA PHE A 191 12.68 -12.54 -10.36
C PHE A 191 13.23 -12.42 -11.79
N THR A 192 14.53 -12.61 -12.01
CA THR A 192 15.13 -12.68 -13.36
C THR A 192 14.84 -14.00 -14.08
N ASP A 193 14.53 -15.08 -13.36
CA ASP A 193 14.31 -16.42 -13.94
C ASP A 193 12.86 -16.70 -14.37
N GLU A 194 11.91 -15.80 -14.09
CA GLU A 194 10.50 -15.92 -14.48
C GLU A 194 10.11 -15.01 -15.67
N GLN A 195 11.06 -14.29 -16.29
CA GLN A 195 10.75 -13.59 -17.54
C GLN A 195 10.68 -14.59 -18.71
N PRO A 196 9.59 -14.60 -19.50
CA PRO A 196 9.58 -15.39 -20.73
C PRO A 196 10.74 -14.93 -21.61
N LYS A 197 11.57 -15.88 -22.05
CA LYS A 197 12.55 -15.61 -23.11
C LYS A 197 11.77 -15.06 -24.31
N SER A 198 12.13 -13.85 -24.71
CA SER A 198 11.65 -13.18 -25.92
C SER A 198 11.80 -14.06 -27.15
#